data_AF-A0A8D0HI34-F1
#
_entry.id   AF-A0A8D0HI34-F1
#
_cell.length_a   1.000
_cell.length_b   1.000
_cell.length_c   1.000
_cell.angle_alpha   90.00
_cell.angle_beta   90.00
_cell.angle_gamma   90.00
#
_symmetry.space_group_name_H-M   'P 1'
#
loop_
_entity.id
_entity.type
_entity.pdbx_description
1 polymer ?
#
loop_
_entity_poly.entity_id
_entity_poly.type
_entity_poly.pdbx_seq_one_letter_code
_entity_poly.pdbx_strand_id
1 'polypeptide(L)'
;QFTARYHAAPCNSIYNISFEKKLFQILGKLVVDLSCEVTLLKSQCHHVKMQKAGMQNEMFFTFTVSSLDNSKMNNPCDQSTCDTSKRLHK
;
A
#
# COMPACT_ATOMS: atom_id res chain seq x y z
N GLN A 1 6.88 -4.09 -1.32
CA GLN A 1 5.51 -4.36 -0.83
C GLN A 1 5.25 -3.47 0.38
N PHE A 2 4.04 -2.95 0.55
CA PHE A 2 3.64 -2.24 1.76
C PHE A 2 2.20 -2.58 2.16
N THR A 3 1.87 -2.31 3.42
CA THR A 3 0.55 -2.62 3.99
C THR A 3 -0.09 -1.38 4.56
N ALA A 4 -1.41 -1.27 4.46
CA ALA A 4 -2.20 -0.22 5.08
C ALA A 4 -3.32 -0.82 5.93
N ARG A 5 -3.64 -0.16 7.05
CA ARG A 5 -4.72 -0.54 7.96
C ARG A 5 -5.70 0.62 8.08
N TYR A 6 -6.99 0.32 8.01
CA TYR A 6 -8.08 1.30 8.06
C TYR A 6 -9.22 0.79 8.93
N HIS A 7 -9.77 1.67 9.78
CA HIS A 7 -10.98 1.41 10.55
C HIS A 7 -12.18 1.31 9.60
N ALA A 8 -12.71 0.09 9.44
CA ALA A 8 -13.71 -0.19 8.43
C ALA A 8 -15.13 0.04 8.96
N ALA A 9 -16.04 0.35 8.03
CA ALA A 9 -17.46 0.06 8.25
C ALA A 9 -17.66 -1.47 8.40
N PRO A 10 -18.85 -1.97 8.78
CA PRO A 10 -19.12 -3.41 8.77
C PRO A 10 -18.59 -4.08 7.49
N CYS A 11 -17.97 -5.25 7.61
CA CYS A 11 -17.16 -5.84 6.52
C CYS A 11 -17.92 -6.03 5.19
N ASN A 12 -19.24 -6.21 5.25
CA ASN A 12 -20.13 -6.34 4.10
C ASN A 12 -20.60 -4.98 3.50
N SER A 13 -20.09 -3.86 4.01
CA SER A 13 -20.51 -2.53 3.59
C SER A 13 -19.91 -2.13 2.25
N ILE A 14 -20.75 -1.61 1.36
CA ILE A 14 -20.34 -1.05 0.06
C ILE A 14 -19.36 0.13 0.20
N TYR A 15 -19.37 0.82 1.35
CA TYR A 15 -18.47 1.95 1.60
C TYR A 15 -17.00 1.51 1.65
N ASN A 16 -16.73 0.29 2.11
CA ASN A 16 -15.38 -0.27 2.15
C ASN A 16 -14.82 -0.49 0.72
N ILE A 17 -15.66 -0.94 -0.20
CA ILE A 17 -15.30 -1.12 -1.63
C ILE A 17 -15.00 0.24 -2.27
N SER A 18 -15.85 1.24 -2.00
CA SER A 18 -15.64 2.62 -2.49
C SER A 18 -14.34 3.22 -1.96
N PHE A 19 -14.04 2.99 -0.67
CA PHE A 19 -12.79 3.43 -0.06
C PHE A 19 -11.57 2.76 -0.70
N GLU A 20 -11.59 1.43 -0.88
CA GLU A 20 -10.51 0.68 -1.53
C GLU A 20 -10.18 1.25 -2.91
N LYS A 21 -11.21 1.45 -3.75
CA LYS A 21 -11.04 2.05 -5.09
C LYS A 21 -10.42 3.43 -5.02
N LYS A 22 -10.88 4.28 -4.09
CA LYS A 22 -10.37 5.64 -3.93
C LYS A 22 -8.92 5.64 -3.46
N LEU A 23 -8.58 4.79 -2.50
CA LEU A 23 -7.22 4.61 -1.99
C LEU A 23 -6.29 4.15 -3.11
N PHE A 24 -6.69 3.13 -3.87
CA PHE A 24 -5.91 2.62 -5.00
C PHE A 24 -5.66 3.70 -6.06
N GLN A 25 -6.67 4.50 -6.42
CA GLN A 25 -6.52 5.61 -7.36
C GLN A 25 -5.54 6.68 -6.85
N ILE A 26 -5.60 7.04 -5.56
CA ILE A 26 -4.69 8.03 -4.98
C ILE A 26 -3.25 7.50 -5.00
N LEU A 27 -3.05 6.24 -4.60
CA LEU A 27 -1.74 5.60 -4.62
C LEU A 27 -1.18 5.52 -6.04
N GLY A 28 -2.00 5.15 -7.03
CA GLY A 28 -1.61 5.14 -8.43
C GLY A 28 -1.14 6.52 -8.93
N LYS A 29 -1.88 7.58 -8.59
CA LYS A 29 -1.47 8.96 -8.90
C LYS A 29 -0.19 9.38 -8.21
N LEU A 30 0.10 8.87 -7.02
CA LEU A 30 1.33 9.21 -6.29
C LEU A 30 2.57 8.57 -6.92
N VAL A 31 2.43 7.38 -7.53
CA VAL A 31 3.56 6.64 -8.09
C VAL A 31 3.77 6.83 -9.58
N VAL A 32 2.80 7.41 -10.30
CA VAL A 32 2.86 7.59 -11.77
C VAL A 32 4.06 8.44 -12.20
N ASP A 33 4.35 9.51 -11.46
CA ASP A 33 5.49 10.40 -11.74
C ASP A 33 6.85 9.76 -11.46
N LEU A 34 6.85 8.59 -10.79
CA LEU A 34 8.03 7.79 -10.49
C LEU A 34 8.21 6.62 -11.47
N SER A 35 7.46 6.59 -12.58
CA SER A 35 7.43 5.45 -13.54
C SER A 35 7.16 4.11 -12.85
N CYS A 36 6.31 4.12 -11.82
CA CYS A 36 5.95 2.94 -11.05
C CYS A 36 4.44 2.67 -11.16
N GLU A 37 4.06 1.41 -10.97
CA GLU A 37 2.68 0.96 -10.87
C GLU A 37 2.43 0.36 -9.49
N VAL A 38 1.28 0.71 -8.91
CA VAL A 38 0.78 0.09 -7.68
C VAL A 38 -0.23 -0.99 -8.06
N THR A 39 -0.12 -2.15 -7.43
CA THR A 39 -1.06 -3.28 -7.57
C THR A 39 -1.60 -3.68 -6.20
N LEU A 40 -2.90 -3.94 -6.12
CA LEU A 40 -3.52 -4.49 -4.91
C LEU A 40 -3.34 -6.00 -4.90
N LEU A 41 -2.54 -6.51 -3.95
CA LEU A 41 -2.29 -7.93 -3.77
C LEU A 41 -3.39 -8.59 -2.92
N LYS A 42 -3.83 -7.89 -1.87
CA LYS A 42 -4.77 -8.44 -0.90
C LYS A 42 -5.59 -7.34 -0.22
N SER A 43 -6.87 -7.60 -0.04
CA SER A 43 -7.79 -6.78 0.75
C SER A 43 -8.58 -7.70 1.68
N GLN A 44 -8.51 -7.48 2.99
CA GLN A 44 -9.15 -8.34 3.99
C GLN A 44 -9.79 -7.52 5.10
N CYS A 45 -11.02 -7.89 5.45
CA CYS A 45 -11.68 -7.34 6.63
C CYS A 45 -11.61 -8.35 7.78
N HIS A 46 -11.19 -7.87 8.95
CA HIS A 46 -11.11 -8.67 10.16
C HIS A 46 -11.83 -7.98 11.31
N HIS A 47 -12.46 -8.78 12.16
CA HIS A 47 -13.00 -8.32 13.42
C HIS A 47 -11.91 -8.45 14.49
N VAL A 48 -11.33 -7.33 14.88
CA VAL A 48 -10.13 -7.27 15.71
C VAL A 48 -10.48 -6.80 17.11
N LYS A 49 -9.95 -7.49 18.12
CA LYS A 49 -10.03 -7.05 19.52
C LYS A 49 -9.04 -5.92 19.75
N MET A 50 -9.56 -4.75 20.09
CA MET A 50 -8.77 -3.58 20.45
C MET A 50 -8.51 -3.57 21.96
N GLN A 51 -7.36 -3.04 22.38
CA GLN A 51 -6.96 -3.04 23.79
C GLN A 51 -7.89 -2.21 24.70
N LYS A 52 -8.53 -1.15 24.16
CA LYS A 52 -9.39 -0.22 24.93
C LYS A 52 -10.72 0.14 24.26
N ALA A 53 -10.99 -0.39 23.07
CA ALA A 53 -12.14 0.03 22.25
C ALA A 53 -13.07 -1.12 21.87
N GLY A 54 -12.99 -2.24 22.61
CA GLY A 54 -13.78 -3.43 22.31
C GLY A 54 -13.39 -4.08 20.99
N MET A 55 -14.36 -4.68 20.33
CA MET A 55 -14.20 -5.38 19.06
C MET A 55 -14.54 -4.42 17.91
N GLN A 56 -13.65 -4.31 16.91
CA GLN A 56 -13.78 -3.36 15.79
C GLN A 56 -13.51 -4.05 14.44
N ASN A 57 -14.14 -3.55 13.38
CA ASN A 57 -13.85 -4.02 12.02
C ASN A 57 -12.67 -3.24 11.46
N GLU A 58 -11.69 -3.97 10.93
CA GLU A 58 -10.46 -3.42 10.38
C GLU A 58 -10.24 -3.95 8.98
N MET A 59 -9.94 -3.06 8.05
CA MET A 59 -9.50 -3.44 6.70
C MET A 59 -7.98 -3.44 6.65
N PHE A 60 -7.42 -4.52 6.10
CA PHE A 60 -6.00 -4.71 5.86
C PHE A 60 -5.77 -4.81 4.37
N PHE A 61 -5.02 -3.85 3.84
CA PHE A 61 -4.63 -3.82 2.44
C PHE A 61 -3.16 -4.18 2.32
N THR A 62 -2.84 -4.94 1.28
CA THR A 62 -1.49 -5.28 0.89
C THR A 62 -1.28 -4.85 -0.54
N PHE A 63 -0.33 -3.93 -0.76
CA PHE A 63 0.00 -3.41 -2.07
C PHE A 63 1.43 -3.78 -2.47
N THR A 64 1.62 -3.96 -3.76
CA THR A 64 2.92 -4.09 -4.40
C THR A 64 3.17 -2.87 -5.28
N VAL A 65 4.44 -2.49 -5.43
CA VAL A 65 4.87 -1.42 -6.32
C VAL A 65 5.90 -2.03 -7.25
N SER A 66 5.69 -1.88 -8.55
CA SER A 66 6.58 -2.36 -9.61
C SER A 66 7.01 -1.20 -10.49
N SER A 67 8.26 -1.25 -10.99
CA SER A 67 8.70 -0.30 -12.01
C SER A 67 8.02 -0.64 -13.35
N LEU A 68 7.63 0.39 -14.10
CA LEU A 68 7.08 0.27 -15.46
C LEU A 68 8.16 0.16 -16.54
N ASP A 69 9.44 0.18 -16.17
CA ASP A 69 10.55 0.17 -17.13
C ASP A 69 10.64 -1.20 -17.85
N ASN A 70 10.26 -1.22 -19.13
CA ASN A 70 10.33 -2.37 -20.03
C ASN A 70 11.75 -2.62 -20.58
N SER A 71 12.77 -1.93 -20.06
CA SER A 71 14.15 -2.24 -20.37
C SER A 71 14.70 -3.19 -19.32
N LYS A 72 15.31 -4.30 -19.76
CA LYS A 72 16.23 -5.11 -18.97
C LYS A 72 17.46 -4.28 -18.60
N MET A 73 17.30 -3.21 -17.84
CA MET A 73 18.35 -2.30 -17.46
C MET A 73 18.32 -2.19 -15.95
N ASN A 74 19.20 -2.97 -15.32
CA ASN A 74 19.72 -2.81 -13.97
C ASN A 74 18.79 -2.03 -13.04
N ASN A 75 17.90 -2.73 -12.34
CA ASN A 75 17.13 -2.18 -11.24
C ASN A 75 18.05 -1.24 -10.43
N PRO A 76 17.76 0.08 -10.36
CA PRO A 76 18.53 0.96 -9.49
C PRO A 76 18.43 0.53 -8.02
N CYS A 77 17.43 -0.30 -7.69
CA CYS A 77 17.26 -0.96 -6.40
C CYS A 77 18.09 -2.26 -6.21
N ASP A 78 18.62 -2.86 -7.29
CA ASP A 78 19.59 -3.99 -7.20
C ASP A 78 21.04 -3.52 -7.23
N GLN A 79 21.28 -2.23 -7.51
CA GLN A 79 22.61 -1.67 -7.32
C GLN A 79 22.89 -1.58 -5.81
N SER A 80 23.86 -2.36 -5.35
CA SER A 80 24.34 -2.39 -3.96
C SER A 80 24.84 -1.03 -3.43
N THR A 81 24.91 -0.02 -4.29
CA THR A 81 25.24 1.37 -3.97
C THR A 81 24.00 2.18 -3.65
N CYS A 82 23.22 1.75 -2.65
CA CYS A 82 22.34 2.67 -1.95
C CYS A 82 23.25 3.54 -1.06
N ASP A 83 23.65 4.70 -1.56
CA ASP A 83 24.57 5.62 -0.88
C ASP A 83 23.97 6.07 0.45
N THR A 84 24.37 5.40 1.53
CA THR A 84 23.84 5.59 2.88
C THR A 84 24.12 6.99 3.41
N SER A 85 25.09 7.70 2.82
CA SER A 85 25.43 9.09 3.15
C SER A 85 24.32 10.09 2.81
N LYS A 86 23.41 9.74 1.88
CA LYS A 86 22.30 10.61 1.43
C LYS A 86 20.98 10.29 2.11
N ARG A 87 20.95 9.38 3.09
CA ARG A 87 19.71 9.11 3.83
C ARG A 87 19.40 10.30 4.72
N LEU A 88 18.14 10.77 4.65
CA LEU A 88 17.59 11.69 5.62
C LEU A 88 17.68 11.01 6.99
N HIS A 89 18.68 11.41 7.78
CA HIS A 89 18.80 10.99 9.16
C HIS A 89 17.58 11.51 9.93
N LYS A 90 17.04 10.66 10.80
CA LYS A 90 15.96 11.00 11.71
C LYS A 90 16.51 11.67 12.95
#